data_AF-A0A7S3GYG1-F1
#
_entry.id   AF-A0A7S3GYG1-F1
#
_cell.length_a   1.000
_cell.length_b   1.000
_cell.length_c   1.000
_cell.angle_alpha   90.00
_cell.angle_beta   90.00
_cell.angle_gamma   90.00
#
_symmetry.space_group_name_H-M   'P 1'
#
loop_
_entity.id
_entity.type
_entity.pdbx_description
1 polymer ?
#
loop_
_entity_poly.entity_id
_entity_poly.type
_entity_poly.pdbx_seq_one_letter_code
_entity_poly.pdbx_strand_id
1 'polypeptide(L)'
;VDQIEEETEGNENEKTRRLRDLYAESGMNPLAVLAPVIVQLPVFVGLFRAIAQLAKDNEHFVGPFLWIPSLAGPVESGSPGLDWLIRSQTAGTFEPLVGWHDATAYLVLPVLVVLSQFFSITVTSVNKKMGAADILIPAFIGISTLVSPQGLGVYFFVNSMLSTLQTVLVKKSVGDEFPVYKVERERWEKMKDLTKDNPRYTRDSPFFKEDAQKAVYKSVQKAEEREQRAANLPTLQEYNKALEQKEANRKAPNPKKKQTGKKPGPKGPDPLFRK
;
A
#
# COMPACT_ATOMS: atom_id res chain seq x y z
N VAL A 1 9.09 4.54 -0.42
CA VAL A 1 8.62 3.31 0.27
C VAL A 1 9.80 2.66 0.99
N ASP A 2 10.80 2.15 0.28
CA ASP A 2 11.99 1.44 0.82
C ASP A 2 12.55 2.05 2.12
N GLN A 3 12.84 3.36 2.12
CA GLN A 3 13.39 4.07 3.29
C GLN A 3 12.49 4.03 4.52
N ILE A 4 11.16 4.02 4.34
CA ILE A 4 10.21 3.84 5.46
C ILE A 4 10.30 2.41 5.98
N GLU A 5 10.47 1.40 5.11
CA GLU A 5 10.61 0.01 5.54
C GLU A 5 11.92 -0.21 6.32
N GLU A 6 13.00 0.46 5.91
CA GLU A 6 14.31 0.46 6.57
C GLU A 6 14.29 1.24 7.91
N GLU A 7 13.66 2.42 7.96
CA GLU A 7 13.52 3.21 9.19
C GLU A 7 12.52 2.64 10.22
N THR A 8 11.65 1.69 9.83
CA THR A 8 10.63 1.10 10.71
C THR A 8 10.77 -0.42 10.88
N GLU A 9 11.95 -0.97 10.60
CA GLU A 9 12.23 -2.40 10.74
C GLU A 9 11.96 -2.86 12.19
N GLY A 10 11.01 -3.80 12.34
CA GLY A 10 10.52 -4.27 13.65
C GLY A 10 9.29 -3.55 14.22
N ASN A 11 8.77 -2.48 13.60
CA ASN A 11 7.57 -1.76 14.05
C ASN A 11 6.51 -1.60 12.94
N GLU A 12 5.81 -2.68 12.62
CA GLU A 12 4.75 -2.74 11.59
C GLU A 12 3.63 -1.70 11.78
N ASN A 13 3.32 -1.30 13.01
CA ASN A 13 2.31 -0.28 13.30
C ASN A 13 2.77 1.11 12.82
N GLU A 14 4.03 1.46 13.07
CA GLU A 14 4.60 2.72 12.60
C GLU A 14 4.85 2.70 11.09
N LYS A 15 5.33 1.58 10.55
CA LYS A 15 5.45 1.33 9.11
C LYS A 15 4.13 1.62 8.39
N THR A 16 3.04 1.00 8.85
CA THR A 16 1.69 1.15 8.30
C THR A 16 1.21 2.60 8.36
N ARG A 17 1.46 3.29 9.49
CA ARG A 17 1.14 4.72 9.64
C ARG A 17 1.91 5.59 8.65
N ARG A 18 3.25 5.51 8.63
CA ARG A 18 4.10 6.33 7.75
C ARG A 18 3.79 6.11 6.27
N LEU A 19 3.49 4.87 5.86
CA LEU A 19 3.06 4.56 4.49
C LEU A 19 1.71 5.20 4.14
N ARG A 20 0.71 5.10 5.02
CA ARG A 20 -0.60 5.75 4.81
C ARG A 20 -0.46 7.27 4.70
N ASP A 21 0.31 7.87 5.61
CA ASP A 21 0.49 9.31 5.68
C ASP A 21 1.24 9.81 4.41
N LEU A 22 2.25 9.07 3.91
CA LEU A 22 2.91 9.31 2.61
C LEU A 22 1.95 9.22 1.42
N TYR A 23 1.07 8.22 1.36
CA TYR A 23 0.10 8.09 0.25
C TYR A 23 -0.91 9.24 0.23
N ALA A 24 -1.33 9.73 1.41
CA ALA A 24 -2.20 10.90 1.54
C ALA A 24 -1.51 12.19 1.06
N GLU A 25 -0.26 12.43 1.46
CA GLU A 25 0.54 13.58 0.97
C GLU A 25 0.79 13.51 -0.55
N SER A 26 1.00 12.31 -1.09
CA SER A 26 1.21 12.08 -2.52
C SER A 26 -0.06 12.16 -3.37
N GLY A 27 -1.24 12.34 -2.76
CA GLY A 27 -2.54 12.29 -3.44
C GLY A 27 -2.87 10.92 -4.06
N MET A 28 -2.14 9.87 -3.71
CA MET A 28 -2.26 8.54 -4.32
C MET A 28 -3.33 7.71 -3.60
N ASN A 29 -4.42 7.40 -4.31
CA ASN A 29 -5.44 6.46 -3.80
C ASN A 29 -4.93 5.01 -3.92
N PRO A 30 -4.68 4.26 -2.82
CA PRO A 30 -4.22 2.88 -2.90
C PRO A 30 -5.25 1.93 -3.53
N LEU A 31 -6.55 2.27 -3.48
CA LEU A 31 -7.61 1.47 -4.11
C LEU A 31 -7.67 1.66 -5.63
N ALA A 32 -7.06 2.71 -6.20
CA ALA A 32 -7.00 2.90 -7.65
C ALA A 32 -6.22 1.76 -8.35
N VAL A 33 -5.29 1.12 -7.63
CA VAL A 33 -4.55 -0.07 -8.09
C VAL A 33 -5.49 -1.26 -8.40
N LEU A 34 -6.68 -1.30 -7.78
CA LEU A 34 -7.68 -2.35 -8.01
C LEU A 34 -8.64 -2.04 -9.18
N ALA A 35 -8.65 -0.82 -9.73
CA ALA A 35 -9.54 -0.45 -10.83
C ALA A 35 -9.39 -1.35 -12.08
N PRO A 36 -8.18 -1.76 -12.52
CA PRO A 36 -8.03 -2.71 -13.62
C PRO A 36 -8.68 -4.07 -13.33
N VAL A 37 -8.64 -4.55 -12.08
CA VAL A 37 -9.25 -5.84 -11.68
C VAL A 37 -10.77 -5.76 -11.79
N ILE A 38 -11.37 -4.66 -11.33
CA ILE A 38 -12.82 -4.43 -11.41
C ILE A 38 -13.30 -4.41 -12.87
N VAL A 39 -12.55 -3.78 -13.77
CA VAL A 39 -12.86 -3.75 -15.21
C VAL A 39 -12.59 -5.10 -15.90
N GLN A 40 -11.58 -5.85 -15.47
CA GLN A 40 -11.20 -7.13 -16.06
C GLN A 40 -12.17 -8.27 -15.69
N LEU A 41 -12.75 -8.28 -14.49
CA LEU A 41 -13.61 -9.38 -14.02
C LEU A 41 -14.80 -9.68 -14.94
N PRO A 42 -15.60 -8.69 -15.42
CA PRO A 42 -16.66 -8.95 -16.40
C PRO A 42 -16.16 -9.58 -17.72
N VAL A 43 -15.01 -9.11 -18.23
CA VAL A 43 -14.39 -9.61 -19.47
C VAL A 43 -13.96 -11.08 -19.29
N PHE A 44 -13.31 -11.38 -18.16
CA PHE A 44 -12.88 -12.73 -17.81
C PHE A 44 -14.07 -13.69 -17.64
N VAL A 45 -15.14 -13.29 -16.95
CA VAL A 45 -16.35 -14.10 -16.77
C VAL A 45 -17.07 -14.34 -18.10
N GLY A 46 -17.10 -13.34 -19.00
CA GLY A 46 -17.63 -13.48 -20.35
C GLY A 46 -16.84 -14.50 -21.17
N LEU A 47 -15.51 -14.39 -21.18
CA LEU A 47 -14.62 -15.30 -21.89
C LEU A 47 -14.67 -16.73 -21.33
N PHE A 48 -14.65 -16.89 -20.00
CA PHE A 48 -14.77 -18.19 -19.36
C PHE A 48 -16.07 -18.90 -19.75
N ARG A 49 -17.21 -18.19 -19.75
CA ARG A 49 -18.50 -18.73 -20.20
C ARG A 49 -18.51 -19.06 -21.69
N ALA A 50 -17.91 -18.22 -22.53
CA ALA A 50 -17.80 -18.50 -23.96
C ALA A 50 -16.98 -19.76 -24.25
N ILE A 51 -15.81 -19.91 -23.62
CA ILE A 51 -14.96 -21.10 -23.74
C ILE A 51 -15.68 -22.35 -23.19
N ALA A 52 -16.31 -22.25 -22.01
CA ALA A 52 -17.01 -23.38 -21.40
C ALA A 52 -18.26 -23.84 -22.20
N GLN A 53 -18.88 -22.96 -22.98
CA GLN A 53 -19.97 -23.31 -23.89
C GLN A 53 -19.45 -23.85 -25.23
N LEU A 54 -18.43 -23.24 -25.82
CA LEU A 54 -17.78 -23.75 -27.04
C LEU A 54 -17.19 -25.15 -26.83
N ALA A 55 -16.66 -25.43 -25.64
CA ALA A 55 -16.19 -26.75 -25.23
C ALA A 55 -17.29 -27.83 -25.10
N LYS A 56 -18.57 -27.45 -25.17
CA LYS A 56 -19.72 -28.38 -25.21
C LYS A 56 -20.32 -28.49 -26.61
N ASP A 57 -20.50 -27.34 -27.26
CA ASP A 57 -21.35 -27.23 -28.45
C ASP A 57 -20.59 -27.33 -29.78
N ASN A 58 -19.26 -27.29 -29.78
CA ASN A 58 -18.46 -27.18 -31.01
C ASN A 58 -17.39 -28.27 -31.14
N GLU A 59 -17.53 -29.11 -32.16
CA GLU A 59 -16.59 -30.18 -32.53
C GLU A 59 -15.15 -29.68 -32.73
N HIS A 60 -14.96 -28.43 -33.18
CA HIS A 60 -13.63 -27.83 -33.37
C HIS A 60 -12.90 -27.53 -32.04
N PHE A 61 -13.61 -27.49 -30.91
CA PHE A 61 -12.99 -27.44 -29.58
C PHE A 61 -12.65 -28.84 -29.05
N VAL A 62 -13.32 -29.88 -29.56
CA VAL A 62 -13.01 -31.28 -29.24
C VAL A 62 -11.73 -31.71 -29.97
N GLY A 63 -11.55 -31.29 -31.22
CA GLY A 63 -10.36 -31.58 -32.03
C GLY A 63 -9.04 -30.93 -31.57
N PRO A 64 -7.90 -31.38 -32.13
CA PRO A 64 -6.57 -30.98 -31.69
C PRO A 64 -6.16 -29.57 -32.13
N PHE A 65 -5.42 -28.87 -31.27
CA PHE A 65 -4.88 -27.54 -31.51
C PHE A 65 -3.38 -27.48 -31.18
N LEU A 66 -2.54 -27.30 -32.21
CA LEU A 66 -1.08 -27.36 -32.12
C LEU A 66 -0.61 -28.71 -31.55
N TRP A 67 -0.16 -28.75 -30.30
CA TRP A 67 0.21 -29.97 -29.57
C TRP A 67 -0.88 -30.44 -28.59
N ILE A 68 -1.94 -29.66 -28.37
CA ILE A 68 -2.98 -29.95 -27.39
C ILE A 68 -4.02 -30.88 -28.04
N PRO A 69 -4.31 -32.08 -27.50
CA PRO A 69 -5.25 -33.02 -28.13
C PRO A 69 -6.70 -32.51 -28.21
N SER A 70 -7.11 -31.64 -27.28
CA SER A 70 -8.43 -31.00 -27.25
C SER A 70 -8.38 -29.64 -26.52
N LEU A 71 -9.10 -28.63 -27.00
CA LEU A 71 -9.29 -27.38 -26.27
C LEU A 71 -10.41 -27.45 -25.22
N ALA A 72 -11.33 -28.40 -25.38
CA ALA A 72 -12.39 -28.72 -24.43
C ALA A 72 -11.88 -29.58 -23.26
N GLY A 73 -11.06 -30.59 -23.57
CA GLY A 73 -10.44 -31.48 -22.58
C GLY A 73 -9.30 -30.81 -21.78
N PRO A 74 -8.57 -31.59 -20.95
CA PRO A 74 -8.86 -32.97 -20.55
C PRO A 74 -9.93 -33.08 -19.45
N VAL A 75 -10.43 -31.94 -18.96
CA VAL A 75 -11.36 -31.84 -17.82
C VAL A 75 -12.80 -31.84 -18.33
N GLU A 76 -13.67 -32.68 -17.75
CA GLU A 76 -15.08 -32.74 -18.13
C GLU A 76 -15.82 -31.42 -17.82
N SER A 77 -16.71 -31.01 -18.74
CA SER A 77 -17.33 -29.68 -18.73
C SER A 77 -18.39 -29.51 -17.64
N GLY A 78 -17.92 -29.21 -16.42
CA GLY A 78 -18.71 -29.12 -15.19
C GLY A 78 -18.02 -29.70 -13.97
N SER A 79 -16.92 -30.45 -14.15
CA SER A 79 -16.21 -31.19 -13.11
C SER A 79 -14.73 -30.76 -13.01
N PRO A 80 -14.41 -29.55 -12.47
CA PRO A 80 -13.02 -29.12 -12.28
C PRO A 80 -12.23 -30.08 -11.39
N GLY A 81 -11.20 -30.73 -11.95
CA GLY A 81 -10.46 -31.75 -11.22
C GLY A 81 -9.24 -32.29 -11.96
N LEU A 82 -8.51 -33.18 -11.27
CA LEU A 82 -7.31 -33.87 -11.77
C LEU A 82 -7.57 -35.35 -12.08
N ASP A 83 -8.83 -35.79 -12.08
CA ASP A 83 -9.20 -37.19 -12.39
C ASP A 83 -8.61 -37.67 -13.72
N TRP A 84 -8.56 -36.81 -14.74
CA TRP A 84 -7.96 -37.12 -16.04
C TRP A 84 -6.50 -37.59 -15.98
N LEU A 85 -5.77 -37.17 -14.93
CA LEU A 85 -4.36 -37.48 -14.69
C LEU A 85 -4.14 -38.49 -13.56
N ILE A 86 -4.95 -38.42 -12.49
CA ILE A 86 -4.76 -39.17 -11.23
C ILE A 86 -5.62 -40.45 -11.18
N ARG A 87 -6.70 -40.54 -11.95
CA ARG A 87 -7.52 -41.76 -12.05
C ARG A 87 -6.95 -42.67 -13.14
N SER A 88 -6.68 -43.92 -12.78
CA SER A 88 -6.21 -44.93 -13.72
C SER A 88 -7.36 -45.60 -14.48
N GLN A 89 -7.24 -45.78 -15.80
CA GLN A 89 -8.24 -46.50 -16.59
C GLN A 89 -8.19 -48.03 -16.40
N THR A 90 -7.02 -48.58 -16.10
CA THR A 90 -6.78 -50.04 -16.07
C THR A 90 -6.61 -50.57 -14.64
N ALA A 91 -7.26 -51.69 -14.33
CA ALA A 91 -7.08 -52.40 -13.07
C ALA A 91 -5.76 -53.22 -13.07
N GLY A 92 -4.68 -52.64 -12.55
CA GLY A 92 -3.39 -53.31 -12.35
C GLY A 92 -2.17 -52.53 -12.87
N THR A 93 -2.38 -51.54 -13.73
CA THR A 93 -1.33 -50.62 -14.21
C THR A 93 -1.82 -49.17 -14.14
N PHE A 94 -0.94 -48.26 -13.72
CA PHE A 94 -1.28 -46.84 -13.65
C PHE A 94 -1.13 -46.18 -15.03
N GLU A 95 -2.27 -45.93 -15.66
CA GLU A 95 -2.39 -45.18 -16.91
C GLU A 95 -3.55 -44.17 -16.79
N PRO A 96 -3.31 -42.86 -17.00
CA PRO A 96 -4.34 -41.82 -16.93
C PRO A 96 -5.57 -42.09 -17.80
N LEU A 97 -6.73 -41.51 -17.46
CA LEU A 97 -7.97 -41.63 -18.26
C LEU A 97 -7.82 -41.23 -19.73
N VAL A 98 -6.89 -40.31 -20.04
CA VAL A 98 -6.58 -39.87 -21.41
C VAL A 98 -5.41 -40.63 -22.04
N GLY A 99 -4.81 -41.60 -21.33
CA GLY A 99 -3.58 -42.26 -21.74
C GLY A 99 -2.33 -41.39 -21.59
N TRP A 100 -1.16 -42.00 -21.59
CA TRP A 100 0.11 -41.29 -21.32
C TRP A 100 0.52 -40.29 -22.40
N HIS A 101 0.18 -40.54 -23.68
CA HIS A 101 0.50 -39.64 -24.78
C HIS A 101 -0.19 -38.28 -24.59
N ASP A 102 -1.51 -38.27 -24.58
CA ASP A 102 -2.32 -37.07 -24.40
C ASP A 102 -2.07 -36.43 -23.03
N ALA A 103 -1.91 -37.21 -21.95
CA ALA A 103 -1.60 -36.65 -20.63
C ALA A 103 -0.31 -35.81 -20.64
N THR A 104 0.76 -36.28 -21.30
CA THR A 104 1.99 -35.48 -21.43
C THR A 104 1.79 -34.25 -22.31
N ALA A 105 1.02 -34.36 -23.39
CA ALA A 105 0.69 -33.23 -24.26
C ALA A 105 -0.11 -32.13 -23.53
N TYR A 106 -1.10 -32.52 -22.71
CA TYR A 106 -1.85 -31.61 -21.84
C TYR A 106 -0.99 -30.96 -20.75
N LEU A 107 0.01 -31.66 -20.21
CA LEU A 107 0.92 -31.12 -19.19
C LEU A 107 1.87 -30.03 -19.73
N VAL A 108 2.12 -29.96 -21.04
CA VAL A 108 2.98 -28.92 -21.64
C VAL A 108 2.41 -27.52 -21.43
N LEU A 109 1.10 -27.31 -21.62
CA LEU A 109 0.51 -25.98 -21.59
C LEU A 109 0.56 -25.32 -20.19
N PRO A 110 0.18 -25.98 -19.08
CA PRO A 110 0.35 -25.44 -17.72
C PRO A 110 1.80 -25.07 -17.39
N VAL A 111 2.78 -25.85 -17.84
CA VAL A 111 4.20 -25.54 -17.67
C VAL A 111 4.60 -24.29 -18.46
N LEU A 112 4.16 -24.16 -19.71
CA LEU A 112 4.38 -22.95 -20.53
C LEU A 112 3.68 -21.72 -19.93
N VAL A 113 2.46 -21.85 -19.40
CA VAL A 113 1.75 -20.79 -18.69
C VAL A 113 2.57 -20.33 -17.49
N VAL A 114 2.96 -21.26 -16.60
CA VAL A 114 3.76 -20.93 -15.40
C VAL A 114 5.08 -20.24 -15.76
N LEU A 115 5.84 -20.79 -16.71
CA LEU A 115 7.09 -20.18 -17.18
C LEU A 115 6.87 -18.78 -17.78
N SER A 116 5.78 -18.58 -18.54
CA SER A 116 5.44 -17.27 -19.11
C SER A 116 5.09 -16.23 -18.04
N GLN A 117 4.44 -16.65 -16.93
CA GLN A 117 4.16 -15.78 -15.79
C GLN A 117 5.42 -15.45 -14.99
N PHE A 118 6.31 -16.42 -14.75
CA PHE A 118 7.61 -16.17 -14.11
C PHE A 118 8.45 -15.16 -14.92
N PHE A 119 8.49 -15.30 -16.26
CA PHE A 119 9.14 -14.32 -17.14
C PHE A 119 8.47 -12.94 -17.08
N SER A 120 7.13 -12.89 -17.15
CA SER A 120 6.35 -11.66 -17.01
C SER A 120 6.67 -10.92 -15.71
N ILE A 121 6.77 -11.63 -14.58
CA ILE A 121 7.13 -11.06 -13.27
C ILE A 121 8.58 -10.52 -13.29
N THR A 122 9.54 -11.26 -13.85
CA THR A 122 10.92 -10.78 -14.00
C THR A 122 11.02 -9.51 -14.85
N VAL A 123 10.16 -9.35 -15.87
CA VAL A 123 10.10 -8.17 -16.73
C VAL A 123 9.32 -7.00 -16.11
N THR A 124 8.29 -7.28 -15.30
CA THR A 124 7.38 -6.26 -14.73
C THR A 124 7.86 -5.70 -13.40
N SER A 125 8.47 -6.52 -12.53
CA SER A 125 8.73 -6.21 -11.13
C SER A 125 9.66 -5.01 -10.89
N VAL A 126 9.56 -4.44 -9.69
CA VAL A 126 10.34 -3.28 -9.22
C VAL A 126 11.32 -3.65 -8.09
N ASN A 127 11.10 -4.80 -7.44
CA ASN A 127 11.84 -5.26 -6.27
C ASN A 127 12.80 -6.41 -6.64
N LYS A 128 14.05 -6.35 -6.15
CA LYS A 128 15.05 -7.42 -6.35
C LYS A 128 14.84 -8.66 -5.46
N LYS A 129 13.91 -8.62 -4.50
CA LYS A 129 13.48 -9.79 -3.71
C LYS A 129 12.11 -10.24 -4.21
N MET A 130 12.00 -11.50 -4.59
CA MET A 130 10.74 -12.11 -5.02
C MET A 130 9.86 -12.41 -3.81
N GLY A 131 8.62 -11.91 -3.81
CA GLY A 131 7.66 -12.10 -2.73
C GLY A 131 6.90 -13.42 -2.84
N ALA A 132 6.19 -13.80 -1.78
CA ALA A 132 5.34 -15.00 -1.79
C ALA A 132 4.24 -14.90 -2.88
N ALA A 133 3.65 -13.71 -3.07
CA ALA A 133 2.65 -13.47 -4.13
C ALA A 133 3.21 -13.73 -5.54
N ASP A 134 4.46 -13.34 -5.79
CA ASP A 134 5.13 -13.52 -7.08
C ASP A 134 5.33 -14.99 -7.47
N ILE A 135 5.33 -15.90 -6.49
CA ILE A 135 5.45 -17.36 -6.69
C ILE A 135 4.07 -18.02 -6.67
N LEU A 136 3.21 -17.63 -5.71
CA LEU A 136 1.90 -18.24 -5.50
C LEU A 136 0.90 -17.90 -6.60
N ILE A 137 0.93 -16.69 -7.19
CA ILE A 137 0.00 -16.30 -8.25
C ILE A 137 0.27 -17.10 -9.55
N PRO A 138 1.51 -17.20 -10.07
CA PRO A 138 1.83 -18.11 -11.18
C PRO A 138 1.47 -19.57 -10.90
N ALA A 139 1.78 -20.07 -9.69
CA ALA A 139 1.48 -21.46 -9.33
C ALA A 139 -0.03 -21.73 -9.28
N PHE A 140 -0.83 -20.81 -8.73
CA PHE A 140 -2.28 -20.90 -8.71
C PHE A 140 -2.88 -20.90 -10.12
N ILE A 141 -2.39 -20.03 -11.02
CA ILE A 141 -2.83 -20.00 -12.42
C ILE A 141 -2.44 -21.31 -13.14
N GLY A 142 -1.22 -21.83 -12.92
CA GLY A 142 -0.80 -23.12 -13.44
C GLY A 142 -1.71 -24.27 -13.00
N ILE A 143 -1.99 -24.37 -11.69
CA ILE A 143 -2.93 -25.36 -11.13
C ILE A 143 -4.34 -25.17 -11.70
N SER A 144 -4.81 -23.91 -11.83
CA SER A 144 -6.09 -23.60 -12.48
C SER A 144 -6.17 -24.17 -13.90
N THR A 145 -5.09 -24.12 -14.69
CA THR A 145 -5.06 -24.69 -16.04
C THR A 145 -4.97 -26.22 -16.10
N LEU A 146 -4.65 -26.90 -15.00
CA LEU A 146 -4.75 -28.37 -14.88
C LEU A 146 -6.16 -28.84 -14.53
N VAL A 147 -6.96 -28.00 -13.84
CA VAL A 147 -8.34 -28.31 -13.41
C VAL A 147 -9.41 -27.59 -14.26
N SER A 148 -9.05 -27.04 -15.41
CA SER A 148 -9.95 -26.34 -16.33
C SER A 148 -9.75 -26.81 -17.79
N PRO A 149 -10.74 -26.60 -18.69
CA PRO A 149 -10.56 -26.77 -20.13
C PRO A 149 -9.35 -26.00 -20.69
N GLN A 150 -8.57 -26.63 -21.56
CA GLN A 150 -7.28 -26.10 -22.04
C GLN A 150 -7.41 -24.77 -22.80
N GLY A 151 -8.56 -24.47 -23.42
CA GLY A 151 -8.83 -23.15 -24.01
C GLY A 151 -8.62 -21.99 -23.03
N LEU A 152 -8.86 -22.18 -21.73
CA LEU A 152 -8.57 -21.18 -20.70
C LEU A 152 -7.05 -21.02 -20.45
N GLY A 153 -6.29 -22.11 -20.54
CA GLY A 153 -4.82 -22.07 -20.46
C GLY A 153 -4.18 -21.38 -21.67
N VAL A 154 -4.73 -21.60 -22.87
CA VAL A 154 -4.28 -20.90 -24.09
C VAL A 154 -4.54 -19.40 -23.95
N TYR A 155 -5.70 -18.99 -23.42
CA TYR A 155 -5.96 -17.60 -23.06
C TYR A 155 -4.91 -17.04 -22.08
N PHE A 156 -4.65 -17.71 -20.96
CA PHE A 156 -3.67 -17.23 -19.98
C PHE A 156 -2.26 -17.07 -20.58
N PHE A 157 -1.80 -18.03 -21.38
CA PHE A 157 -0.51 -17.97 -22.05
C PHE A 157 -0.41 -16.78 -23.03
N VAL A 158 -1.37 -16.68 -23.97
CA VAL A 158 -1.37 -15.63 -25.00
C VAL A 158 -1.54 -14.24 -24.37
N ASN A 159 -2.45 -14.10 -23.39
CA ASN A 159 -2.66 -12.85 -22.67
C ASN A 159 -1.38 -12.41 -21.96
N SER A 160 -0.71 -13.29 -21.21
CA SER A 160 0.52 -12.92 -20.50
C SER A 160 1.66 -12.57 -21.45
N MET A 161 1.79 -13.21 -22.61
CA MET A 161 2.78 -12.81 -23.62
C MET A 161 2.47 -11.43 -24.23
N LEU A 162 1.20 -11.14 -24.56
CA LEU A 162 0.79 -9.84 -25.06
C LEU A 162 0.95 -8.72 -24.00
N SER A 163 0.55 -8.96 -22.75
CA SER A 163 0.73 -7.99 -21.66
C SER A 163 2.19 -7.77 -21.30
N THR A 164 3.05 -8.81 -21.41
CA THR A 164 4.50 -8.66 -21.23
C THR A 164 5.09 -7.79 -22.35
N LEU A 165 4.74 -8.07 -23.61
CA LEU A 165 5.19 -7.29 -24.77
C LEU A 165 4.74 -5.82 -24.67
N GLN A 166 3.47 -5.58 -24.36
CA GLN A 166 2.94 -4.24 -24.09
C GLN A 166 3.71 -3.55 -22.97
N THR A 167 4.01 -4.25 -21.87
CA THR A 167 4.80 -3.69 -20.76
C THR A 167 6.22 -3.31 -21.19
N VAL A 168 6.90 -4.14 -21.99
CA VAL A 168 8.25 -3.83 -22.52
C VAL A 168 8.21 -2.59 -23.41
N LEU A 169 7.22 -2.50 -24.31
CA LEU A 169 7.04 -1.35 -25.20
C LEU A 169 6.73 -0.06 -24.42
N VAL A 170 5.81 -0.11 -23.45
CA VAL A 170 5.47 1.04 -22.59
C VAL A 170 6.65 1.47 -21.72
N LYS A 171 7.38 0.52 -21.09
CA LYS A 171 8.59 0.83 -20.31
C LYS A 171 9.68 1.50 -21.16
N LYS A 172 9.76 1.19 -22.46
CA LYS A 172 10.63 1.91 -23.40
C LYS A 172 10.13 3.33 -23.67
N SER A 173 8.89 3.48 -24.16
CA SER A 173 8.33 4.79 -24.53
C SER A 173 8.34 5.80 -23.37
N VAL A 174 7.90 5.40 -22.18
CA VAL A 174 7.90 6.25 -20.97
C VAL A 174 9.32 6.64 -20.56
N GLY A 175 10.30 5.74 -20.76
CA GLY A 175 11.71 6.05 -20.51
C GLY A 175 12.28 7.11 -21.46
N ASP A 176 11.79 7.17 -22.69
CA ASP A 176 12.25 8.12 -23.71
C ASP A 176 11.51 9.48 -23.60
N GLU A 177 10.26 9.48 -23.14
CA GLU A 177 9.44 10.67 -22.87
C GLU A 177 9.83 11.39 -21.55
N PHE A 178 10.24 10.64 -20.51
CA PHE A 178 10.62 11.19 -19.20
C PHE A 178 12.12 10.94 -18.86
N PRO A 179 13.07 11.63 -19.53
CA PRO A 179 14.50 11.44 -19.28
C PRO A 179 14.93 11.79 -17.84
N VAL A 180 14.20 12.68 -17.16
CA VAL A 180 14.40 12.99 -15.73
C VAL A 180 14.24 11.75 -14.86
N TYR A 181 13.32 10.83 -15.20
CA TYR A 181 13.12 9.58 -14.46
C TYR A 181 14.26 8.57 -14.68
N LYS A 182 14.92 8.56 -15.86
CA LYS A 182 16.17 7.79 -16.05
C LYS A 182 17.28 8.34 -15.15
N VAL A 183 17.56 9.65 -15.24
CA VAL A 183 18.62 10.32 -14.45
C VAL A 183 18.41 10.14 -12.95
N GLU A 184 17.19 10.36 -12.46
CA GLU A 184 16.90 10.23 -11.04
C GLU A 184 16.95 8.76 -10.59
N ARG A 185 16.51 7.78 -11.39
CA ARG A 185 16.69 6.35 -11.07
C ARG A 185 18.17 5.97 -10.96
N GLU A 186 19.01 6.37 -11.92
CA GLU A 186 20.45 6.11 -11.87
C GLU A 186 21.11 6.77 -10.63
N ARG A 187 20.63 7.96 -10.26
CA ARG A 187 21.05 8.67 -9.04
C ARG A 187 20.63 7.90 -7.78
N TRP A 188 19.40 7.38 -7.73
CA TRP A 188 18.92 6.54 -6.62
C TRP A 188 19.70 5.23 -6.51
N GLU A 189 20.00 4.55 -7.62
CA GLU A 189 20.83 3.33 -7.60
C GLU A 189 22.25 3.61 -7.10
N LYS A 190 22.91 4.64 -7.62
CA LYS A 190 24.23 5.09 -7.13
C LYS A 190 24.20 5.47 -5.65
N MET A 191 23.13 6.15 -5.18
CA MET A 191 22.97 6.44 -3.76
C MET A 191 22.75 5.18 -2.92
N LYS A 192 22.03 4.18 -3.42
CA LYS A 192 21.72 2.94 -2.68
C LYS A 192 22.95 2.08 -2.42
N ASP A 193 23.89 2.03 -3.37
CA ASP A 193 25.19 1.37 -3.13
C ASP A 193 26.14 2.24 -2.27
N LEU A 194 26.11 3.59 -2.38
CA LEU A 194 26.85 4.43 -1.42
C LEU A 194 26.36 4.25 0.04
N THR A 195 25.06 4.09 0.25
CA THR A 195 24.47 3.88 1.60
C THR A 195 24.84 2.52 2.20
N LYS A 196 25.18 1.50 1.39
CA LYS A 196 25.70 0.21 1.92
C LYS A 196 27.08 0.36 2.57
N ASP A 197 27.99 1.03 1.86
CA ASP A 197 29.39 1.13 2.30
C ASP A 197 29.59 2.26 3.33
N ASN A 198 28.70 3.26 3.33
CA ASN A 198 28.67 4.32 4.34
C ASN A 198 27.22 4.83 4.53
N PRO A 199 26.45 4.32 5.53
CA PRO A 199 25.04 4.64 5.68
C PRO A 199 24.84 6.14 5.93
N ARG A 200 24.34 6.84 4.91
CA ARG A 200 24.20 8.30 4.92
C ARG A 200 23.14 8.82 5.89
N TYR A 201 22.35 7.90 6.45
CA TYR A 201 21.56 8.09 7.66
C TYR A 201 22.32 7.49 8.85
N THR A 202 23.42 8.13 9.24
CA THR A 202 23.91 7.98 10.61
C THR A 202 22.85 8.53 11.58
N ARG A 203 22.98 8.19 12.86
CA ARG A 203 22.08 8.64 13.95
C ARG A 203 22.08 10.17 14.17
N ASP A 204 22.80 10.93 13.34
CA ASP A 204 23.05 12.37 13.45
C ASP A 204 22.40 13.18 12.31
N SER A 205 21.32 12.66 11.71
CA SER A 205 20.42 13.47 10.88
C SER A 205 19.96 14.71 11.68
N PRO A 206 19.86 15.91 11.08
CA PRO A 206 19.51 17.13 11.81
C PRO A 206 18.09 17.10 12.42
N PHE A 207 17.25 16.14 11.99
CA PHE A 207 15.92 15.89 12.55
C PHE A 207 15.91 14.84 13.67
N PHE A 208 16.97 14.03 13.81
CA PHE A 208 17.04 12.90 14.76
C PHE A 208 17.74 13.24 16.09
N LYS A 209 17.85 14.53 16.44
CA LYS A 209 18.34 14.92 17.77
C LYS A 209 17.31 14.55 18.83
N GLU A 210 17.79 14.02 19.95
CA GLU A 210 16.93 13.68 21.11
C GLU A 210 16.14 14.90 21.60
N ASP A 211 16.72 16.10 21.48
CA ASP A 211 16.05 17.39 21.78
C ASP A 211 14.91 17.73 20.82
N ALA A 212 14.99 17.31 19.56
CA ALA A 212 13.92 17.50 18.57
C ALA A 212 12.73 16.58 18.89
N GLN A 213 12.98 15.31 19.20
CA GLN A 213 11.93 14.38 19.67
C GLN A 213 11.29 14.88 20.97
N LYS A 214 12.08 15.33 21.96
CA LYS A 214 11.58 15.93 23.20
C LYS A 214 10.79 17.22 22.95
N ALA A 215 11.23 18.06 22.00
CA ALA A 215 10.50 19.28 21.63
C ALA A 215 9.16 18.98 20.95
N VAL A 216 9.08 17.96 20.10
CA VAL A 216 7.83 17.49 19.48
C VAL A 216 6.90 16.89 20.54
N TYR A 217 7.38 16.00 21.41
CA TYR A 217 6.57 15.45 22.50
C TYR A 217 6.01 16.55 23.41
N LYS A 218 6.83 17.55 23.73
CA LYS A 218 6.47 18.69 24.56
C LYS A 218 5.60 19.73 23.85
N SER A 219 5.60 19.78 22.51
CA SER A 219 4.66 20.61 21.75
C SER A 219 3.29 19.94 21.62
N VAL A 220 3.24 18.61 21.46
CA VAL A 220 2.01 17.79 21.49
C VAL A 220 1.34 17.87 22.86
N GLN A 221 2.05 17.56 23.96
CA GLN A 221 1.49 17.70 25.32
C GLN A 221 0.99 19.11 25.61
N LYS A 222 1.69 20.14 25.11
CA LYS A 222 1.27 21.55 25.25
C LYS A 222 0.08 21.93 24.34
N ALA A 223 -0.19 21.16 23.28
CA ALA A 223 -1.40 21.27 22.48
C ALA A 223 -2.58 20.58 23.19
N GLU A 224 -2.39 19.35 23.68
CA GLU A 224 -3.37 18.61 24.48
C GLU A 224 -3.78 19.39 25.73
N GLU A 225 -2.83 19.97 26.47
CA GLU A 225 -3.12 20.87 27.59
C GLU A 225 -3.94 22.10 27.18
N ARG A 226 -3.71 22.67 25.98
CA ARG A 226 -4.47 23.82 25.49
C ARG A 226 -5.88 23.43 25.10
N GLU A 227 -6.04 22.25 24.50
CA GLU A 227 -7.33 21.69 24.09
C GLU A 227 -8.17 21.30 25.32
N GLN A 228 -7.57 20.67 26.32
CA GLN A 228 -8.22 20.40 27.61
C GLN A 228 -8.55 21.68 28.39
N ARG A 229 -7.71 22.73 28.34
CA ARG A 229 -8.04 24.05 28.90
C ARG A 229 -9.16 24.76 28.11
N ALA A 230 -9.25 24.55 26.80
CA ALA A 230 -10.32 25.09 25.97
C ALA A 230 -11.65 24.35 26.20
N ALA A 231 -11.62 23.04 26.43
CA ALA A 231 -12.78 22.25 26.85
C ALA A 231 -13.26 22.63 28.27
N ASN A 232 -12.34 22.96 29.17
CA ASN A 232 -12.61 23.44 30.53
C ASN A 232 -12.70 24.98 30.65
N LEU A 233 -12.90 25.72 29.54
CA LEU A 233 -13.16 27.15 29.61
C LEU A 233 -14.59 27.36 30.14
N PRO A 234 -14.81 28.15 31.21
CA PRO A 234 -16.16 28.39 31.72
C PRO A 234 -17.01 29.08 30.65
N THR A 235 -18.29 28.71 30.58
CA THR A 235 -19.20 29.23 29.56
C THR A 235 -19.38 30.75 29.72
N LEU A 236 -19.71 31.45 28.64
CA LEU A 236 -19.88 32.92 28.67
C LEU A 236 -20.88 33.40 29.73
N GLN A 237 -21.88 32.59 30.07
CA GLN A 237 -22.83 32.89 31.15
C GLN A 237 -22.20 32.82 32.55
N GLU A 238 -21.31 31.86 32.80
CA GLU A 238 -20.58 31.73 34.06
C GLU A 238 -19.52 32.82 34.21
N TYR A 239 -18.82 33.14 33.12
CA TYR A 239 -17.85 34.23 33.06
C TYR A 239 -18.51 35.59 33.38
N ASN A 240 -19.68 35.87 32.79
CA ASN A 240 -20.41 37.12 33.03
C ASN A 240 -20.92 37.19 34.49
N LYS A 241 -21.51 36.12 35.03
CA LYS A 241 -21.91 36.07 36.46
C LYS A 241 -20.72 36.30 37.41
N ALA A 242 -19.55 35.74 37.09
CA ALA A 242 -18.33 35.95 37.88
C ALA A 242 -17.78 37.39 37.77
N LEU A 243 -18.00 38.08 36.65
CA LEU A 243 -17.72 39.52 36.52
C LEU A 243 -18.70 40.36 37.35
N GLU A 244 -20.01 40.09 37.25
CA GLU A 244 -21.05 40.77 38.02
C GLU A 244 -20.81 40.66 39.54
N GLN A 245 -20.46 39.46 40.05
CA GLN A 245 -20.08 39.27 41.45
C GLN A 245 -18.79 40.02 41.84
N LYS A 246 -17.80 40.10 40.96
CA LYS A 246 -16.58 40.89 41.20
C LYS A 246 -16.87 42.40 41.21
N GLU A 247 -17.76 42.88 40.35
CA GLU A 247 -18.22 44.27 40.35
C GLU A 247 -19.02 44.61 41.61
N ALA A 248 -19.92 43.72 42.05
CA ALA A 248 -20.70 43.88 43.27
C ALA A 248 -19.77 43.96 44.50
N ASN A 249 -18.83 43.03 44.63
CA ASN A 249 -17.83 43.05 45.71
C ASN A 249 -16.91 44.29 45.66
N ARG A 250 -16.59 44.80 44.46
CA ARG A 250 -15.80 46.03 44.28
C ARG A 250 -16.58 47.31 44.63
N LYS A 251 -17.93 47.27 44.57
CA LYS A 251 -18.83 48.39 44.92
C LYS A 251 -19.26 48.38 46.40
N ALA A 252 -18.90 47.35 47.18
CA ALA A 252 -19.19 47.28 48.60
C ALA A 252 -18.27 48.20 49.44
N PRO A 253 -18.81 49.06 50.33
CA PRO A 253 -18.00 49.97 51.15
C PRO A 253 -17.26 49.23 52.27
N ASN A 254 -15.93 49.31 52.30
CA ASN A 254 -15.07 48.60 53.24
C ASN A 254 -15.08 49.22 54.66
N PRO A 255 -15.54 48.50 55.71
CA PRO A 255 -15.63 49.06 57.05
C PRO A 255 -14.31 48.96 57.84
N LYS A 256 -13.94 50.08 58.49
CA LYS A 256 -12.86 50.26 59.48
C LYS A 256 -11.42 50.40 58.93
N LYS A 257 -10.90 51.62 59.04
CA LYS A 257 -9.63 51.89 59.77
C LYS A 257 -9.77 53.22 60.52
N LYS A 258 -9.54 53.20 61.84
CA LYS A 258 -9.61 54.38 62.74
C LYS A 258 -8.24 55.05 62.90
N GLN A 259 -8.25 56.26 63.44
CA GLN A 259 -7.11 57.19 63.52
C GLN A 259 -6.12 56.87 64.67
N THR A 260 -4.82 56.99 64.37
CA THR A 260 -3.70 57.38 65.26
C THR A 260 -2.61 58.04 64.37
N GLY A 261 -1.71 58.93 64.81
CA GLY A 261 -1.53 59.56 66.11
C GLY A 261 -0.35 60.57 66.19
N LYS A 262 -0.49 61.76 65.56
CA LYS A 262 0.15 63.07 65.87
C LYS A 262 1.63 63.14 66.40
N LYS A 263 2.55 63.72 65.61
CA LYS A 263 3.56 64.75 66.05
C LYS A 263 4.25 65.47 64.85
N PRO A 264 4.89 66.67 65.00
CA PRO A 264 5.19 67.57 63.87
C PRO A 264 6.63 68.11 63.71
N GLY A 265 6.97 68.54 62.48
CA GLY A 265 8.04 69.51 62.15
C GLY A 265 9.48 68.97 62.02
N PRO A 266 10.44 69.74 61.43
CA PRO A 266 10.36 71.16 61.08
C PRO A 266 10.61 71.54 59.58
N LYS A 267 10.53 72.86 59.34
CA LYS A 267 10.78 73.73 58.16
C LYS A 267 11.79 73.27 57.06
N GLY A 268 11.55 73.75 55.83
CA GLY A 268 12.54 73.85 54.72
C GLY A 268 13.49 75.06 54.88
N PRO A 269 13.99 75.74 53.83
CA PRO A 269 13.53 75.83 52.42
C PRO A 269 14.50 75.10 51.43
N ASP A 270 14.82 75.44 50.16
CA ASP A 270 14.53 76.54 49.19
C ASP A 270 14.67 76.04 47.71
N PRO A 271 14.26 76.81 46.66
CA PRO A 271 14.23 76.38 45.26
C PRO A 271 15.33 76.97 44.35
N LEU A 272 15.75 76.25 43.29
CA LEU A 272 16.59 76.80 42.20
C LEU A 272 16.16 76.38 40.77
N PHE A 273 15.52 77.32 40.09
CA PHE A 273 15.77 77.79 38.72
C PHE A 273 16.24 76.84 37.58
N ARG A 274 15.44 76.87 36.49
CA ARG A 274 15.82 77.00 35.05
C ARG A 274 16.69 75.89 34.42
N LYS A 275 16.66 75.70 33.09
CA LYS A 275 16.10 76.55 32.02
C LYS A 275 15.43 75.73 30.93
#